data_AF-A0A6G7X9S8-F1
#
_entry.id   AF-A0A6G7X9S8-F1
#
_cell.length_a   1.000
_cell.length_b   1.000
_cell.length_c   1.000
_cell.angle_alpha   90.00
_cell.angle_beta   90.00
_cell.angle_gamma   90.00
#
_symmetry.space_group_name_H-M   'P 1'
#
loop_
_entity.id
_entity.type
_entity.pdbx_description
1 polymer ?
#
loop_
_entity_poly.entity_id
_entity_poly.type
_entity_poly.pdbx_seq_one_letter_code
_entity_poly.pdbx_strand_id
1 'polypeptide(L)'
;MLPASYIYLLPNSNIGRFGMKNINNEKDRGLTARRLLDAVGEIIIKDGFDKVGVNAIASKAGVSKVLIYRYFGSVDNMIVEYLSQNDFWINFTVDFPKDENLKGFIKKMFRDRIHQLRNNKLEQELYRWELTSHNSVIEKLRLKREAKGITLITIVSQLSKHPQEEVAAIATLLSAAISYLVLLSDNCSMYNGVDLQSDKGWEQLACGIDLLVDKWYN
;
A
#
# COMPACT_ATOMS: atom_id res chain seq x y z
N MET A 1 47.64 -38.78 -27.95
CA MET A 1 48.48 -38.99 -26.75
C MET A 1 47.56 -38.94 -25.53
N LEU A 2 47.20 -40.09 -24.97
CA LEU A 2 46.59 -40.21 -23.64
C LEU A 2 47.72 -40.36 -22.61
N PRO A 3 47.47 -40.01 -21.33
CA PRO A 3 47.22 -41.05 -20.33
C PRO A 3 45.99 -40.69 -19.45
N ALA A 4 45.08 -41.62 -19.11
CA ALA A 4 45.17 -42.62 -18.02
C ALA A 4 45.68 -41.98 -16.71
N SER A 5 45.02 -41.98 -15.55
CA SER A 5 44.04 -42.88 -14.95
C SER A 5 43.79 -42.36 -13.54
N TYR A 6 42.57 -42.46 -13.00
CA TYR A 6 42.26 -43.06 -11.69
C TYR A 6 40.77 -42.90 -11.37
N ILE A 7 40.02 -44.00 -11.57
CA ILE A 7 38.81 -44.31 -10.80
C ILE A 7 39.27 -45.29 -9.74
N TYR A 8 39.08 -44.98 -8.46
CA TYR A 8 38.77 -45.99 -7.45
C TYR A 8 37.91 -45.39 -6.33
N LEU A 9 36.69 -45.93 -6.25
CA LEU A 9 35.94 -46.32 -5.05
C LEU A 9 35.58 -45.25 -4.00
N LEU A 10 34.27 -44.95 -3.95
CA LEU A 10 33.56 -44.60 -2.72
C LEU A 10 33.65 -45.75 -1.70
N PRO A 11 33.52 -45.44 -0.40
CA PRO A 11 32.33 -45.94 0.27
C PRO A 11 31.64 -44.90 1.16
N ASN A 12 30.32 -44.85 1.01
CA ASN A 12 29.28 -44.51 1.99
C ASN A 12 29.68 -43.76 3.27
N SER A 13 29.20 -42.52 3.36
CA SER A 13 28.74 -41.95 4.64
C SER A 13 27.54 -41.03 4.41
N ASN A 14 26.36 -41.59 4.64
CA ASN A 14 25.22 -40.96 5.32
C ASN A 14 25.12 -39.41 5.24
N ILE A 15 24.79 -38.85 4.08
CA ILE A 15 24.28 -37.47 4.01
C ILE A 15 22.76 -37.54 4.15
N GLY A 16 22.32 -37.45 5.40
CA GLY A 16 20.92 -37.38 5.77
C GLY A 16 20.24 -36.16 5.16
N ARG A 17 19.15 -36.40 4.42
CA ARG A 17 17.77 -35.94 4.68
C ARG A 17 17.51 -34.55 5.33
N PHE A 18 18.40 -33.56 5.23
CA PHE A 18 18.22 -32.23 5.85
C PHE A 18 17.78 -31.11 4.88
N GLY A 19 17.69 -31.36 3.57
CA GLY A 19 17.39 -30.31 2.58
C GLY A 19 15.93 -30.13 2.14
N MET A 20 15.06 -31.15 2.27
CA MET A 20 13.70 -31.10 1.69
C MET A 20 12.58 -30.74 2.69
N LYS A 21 12.83 -30.80 4.00
CA LYS A 21 11.79 -30.57 5.02
C LYS A 21 11.53 -29.08 5.30
N ASN A 22 12.56 -28.22 5.11
CA ASN A 22 12.42 -26.77 5.33
C ASN A 22 11.74 -26.05 4.16
N ILE A 23 11.99 -26.45 2.91
CA ILE A 23 11.41 -25.81 1.73
C ILE A 23 9.88 -26.00 1.70
N ASN A 24 9.38 -27.19 2.04
CA ASN A 24 7.94 -27.45 2.11
C ASN A 24 7.27 -26.69 3.28
N ASN A 25 7.92 -26.61 4.44
CA ASN A 25 7.38 -25.88 5.59
C ASN A 25 7.31 -24.36 5.37
N GLU A 26 8.30 -23.76 4.69
CA GLU A 26 8.28 -22.33 4.36
C GLU A 26 7.24 -22.01 3.28
N LYS A 27 7.11 -22.89 2.28
CA LYS A 27 6.07 -22.78 1.25
C LYS A 27 4.67 -22.90 1.84
N ASP A 28 4.44 -23.88 2.72
CA ASP A 28 3.16 -24.05 3.42
C ASP A 28 2.88 -22.89 4.39
N ARG A 29 3.92 -22.36 5.04
CA ARG A 29 3.82 -21.15 5.87
C ARG A 29 3.36 -19.95 5.04
N GLY A 30 4.01 -19.69 3.90
CA GLY A 30 3.66 -18.59 3.01
C GLY A 30 2.23 -18.68 2.48
N LEU A 31 1.82 -19.88 2.05
CA LEU A 31 0.45 -20.14 1.62
C LEU A 31 -0.56 -19.90 2.75
N THR A 32 -0.26 -20.35 3.96
CA THR A 32 -1.16 -20.18 5.10
C THR A 32 -1.26 -18.73 5.55
N ALA A 33 -0.14 -18.00 5.59
CA ALA A 33 -0.13 -16.57 5.89
C ALA A 33 -0.94 -15.78 4.84
N ARG A 34 -0.81 -16.13 3.56
CA ARG A 34 -1.60 -15.50 2.49
C ARG A 34 -3.09 -15.75 2.63
N ARG A 35 -3.52 -17.00 2.89
CA ARG A 35 -4.94 -17.33 3.14
C ARG A 35 -5.54 -16.54 4.31
N LEU A 36 -4.73 -16.31 5.34
CA LEU A 36 -5.10 -15.48 6.48
C LEU A 36 -5.30 -14.02 6.04
N LEU A 37 -4.37 -13.42 5.29
CA LEU A 37 -4.51 -12.05 4.77
C LEU A 37 -5.69 -11.90 3.80
N ASP A 38 -5.90 -12.86 2.90
CA ASP A 38 -7.03 -12.89 1.97
C ASP A 38 -8.36 -12.90 2.75
N ALA A 39 -8.43 -13.68 3.84
CA ALA A 39 -9.61 -13.71 4.71
C ALA A 39 -9.91 -12.36 5.38
N VAL A 40 -8.89 -11.56 5.74
CA VAL A 40 -9.09 -10.20 6.24
C VAL A 40 -9.74 -9.33 5.16
N GLY A 41 -9.19 -9.36 3.94
CA GLY A 41 -9.74 -8.60 2.82
C GLY A 41 -11.18 -8.94 2.50
N GLU A 42 -11.51 -10.24 2.46
CA GLU A 42 -12.88 -10.70 2.21
C GLU A 42 -13.86 -10.26 3.30
N ILE A 43 -13.44 -10.27 4.58
CA ILE A 43 -14.29 -9.81 5.69
C ILE A 43 -14.50 -8.29 5.58
N ILE A 44 -13.46 -7.50 5.30
CA ILE A 44 -13.59 -6.05 5.16
C ILE A 44 -14.56 -5.70 4.04
N ILE A 45 -14.42 -6.33 2.87
CA ILE A 45 -15.26 -6.05 1.70
C ILE A 45 -16.73 -6.42 1.97
N LYS A 46 -16.96 -7.54 2.67
CA LYS A 46 -18.31 -8.08 2.87
C LYS A 46 -19.03 -7.45 4.07
N ASP A 47 -18.34 -7.35 5.20
CA ASP A 47 -18.93 -7.14 6.51
C ASP A 47 -18.39 -5.86 7.21
N GLY A 48 -17.40 -5.18 6.61
CA GLY A 48 -16.79 -3.95 7.12
C GLY A 48 -15.67 -4.18 8.15
N PHE A 49 -14.94 -3.11 8.46
CA PHE A 49 -13.76 -3.16 9.35
C PHE A 49 -14.06 -3.65 10.77
N ASP A 50 -15.23 -3.31 11.32
CA ASP A 50 -15.62 -3.69 12.69
C ASP A 50 -15.84 -5.20 12.87
N LYS A 51 -15.99 -5.95 11.77
CA LYS A 51 -16.20 -7.41 11.80
C LYS A 51 -14.89 -8.19 11.68
N VAL A 52 -13.77 -7.51 11.49
CA VAL A 52 -12.46 -8.14 11.41
C VAL A 52 -11.98 -8.52 12.81
N GLY A 53 -11.97 -9.82 13.09
CA GLY A 53 -11.53 -10.34 14.39
C GLY A 53 -10.97 -11.75 14.29
N VAL A 54 -10.24 -12.17 15.33
CA VAL A 54 -9.50 -13.45 15.37
C VAL A 54 -10.35 -14.64 14.94
N ASN A 55 -11.57 -14.76 15.48
CA ASN A 55 -12.46 -15.89 15.17
C ASN A 55 -12.99 -15.83 13.74
N ALA A 56 -13.39 -14.64 13.28
CA ALA A 56 -13.91 -14.45 11.92
C ALA A 56 -12.82 -14.80 10.88
N ILE A 57 -11.60 -14.30 11.08
CA ILE A 57 -10.45 -14.57 10.21
C ILE A 57 -10.11 -16.06 10.21
N ALA A 58 -9.96 -16.68 11.38
CA ALA A 58 -9.58 -18.09 11.49
C ALA A 58 -10.63 -19.02 10.83
N SER A 59 -11.91 -18.74 11.07
CA SER A 59 -13.02 -19.48 10.47
C SER A 59 -13.04 -19.31 8.95
N LYS A 60 -12.87 -18.09 8.45
CA LYS A 60 -12.88 -17.75 7.04
C LYS A 60 -11.69 -18.36 6.29
N ALA A 61 -10.49 -18.31 6.86
CA ALA A 61 -9.28 -18.90 6.29
C ALA A 61 -9.26 -20.44 6.38
N GLY A 62 -10.08 -21.03 7.27
CA GLY A 62 -10.11 -22.47 7.54
C GLY A 62 -8.87 -22.96 8.28
N VAL A 63 -8.33 -22.16 9.20
CA VAL A 63 -7.08 -22.46 9.93
C VAL A 63 -7.23 -22.18 11.43
N SER A 64 -6.36 -22.76 12.24
CA SER A 64 -6.35 -22.50 13.69
C SER A 64 -5.95 -21.05 13.99
N LYS A 65 -6.67 -20.40 14.92
CA LYS A 65 -6.35 -19.05 15.41
C LYS A 65 -4.93 -18.90 15.97
N VAL A 66 -4.31 -20.00 16.42
CA VAL A 66 -2.91 -20.02 16.88
C VAL A 66 -1.95 -19.56 15.77
N LEU A 67 -2.28 -19.83 14.50
CA LEU A 67 -1.44 -19.44 13.37
C LEU A 67 -1.43 -17.93 13.13
N ILE A 68 -2.50 -17.21 13.53
CA ILE A 68 -2.52 -15.74 13.48
C ILE A 68 -1.41 -15.18 14.38
N TYR A 69 -1.39 -15.60 15.65
CA TYR A 69 -0.35 -15.17 16.60
C TYR A 69 1.04 -15.66 16.19
N ARG A 70 1.15 -16.88 15.66
CA ARG A 70 2.43 -17.44 15.19
C ARG A 70 3.03 -16.66 14.03
N TYR A 71 2.21 -16.19 13.08
CA TYR A 71 2.71 -15.55 11.86
C TYR A 71 2.78 -14.03 11.95
N PHE A 72 1.85 -13.41 12.69
CA PHE A 72 1.69 -11.95 12.72
C PHE A 72 1.89 -11.35 14.12
N GLY A 73 1.94 -12.18 15.16
CA GLY A 73 2.06 -11.75 16.57
C GLY A 73 0.75 -11.25 17.17
N SER A 74 -0.06 -10.52 16.40
CA SER A 74 -1.41 -10.09 16.80
C SER A 74 -2.33 -9.95 15.59
N VAL A 75 -3.65 -9.90 15.84
CA VAL A 75 -4.63 -9.60 14.78
C VAL A 75 -4.42 -8.20 14.23
N ASP A 76 -4.11 -7.21 15.08
CA ASP A 76 -3.83 -5.85 14.64
C ASP A 76 -2.65 -5.79 13.66
N ASN A 77 -1.55 -6.48 13.97
CA ASN A 77 -0.39 -6.54 13.08
C ASN A 77 -0.74 -7.17 11.74
N MET A 78 -1.56 -8.22 11.75
CA MET A 78 -2.05 -8.87 10.55
C MET A 78 -2.92 -7.94 9.70
N ILE A 79 -3.82 -7.19 10.32
CA ILE A 79 -4.66 -6.20 9.64
C ILE A 79 -3.78 -5.09 9.06
N VAL A 80 -2.84 -4.56 9.84
CA VAL A 80 -1.87 -3.55 9.37
C VAL A 80 -1.07 -4.09 8.18
N GLU A 81 -0.64 -5.34 8.20
CA GLU A 81 0.09 -5.96 7.09
C GLU A 81 -0.78 -6.04 5.83
N TYR A 82 -2.00 -6.56 5.94
CA TYR A 82 -2.95 -6.61 4.82
C TYR A 82 -3.20 -5.20 4.24
N LEU A 83 -3.52 -4.22 5.09
CA LEU A 83 -3.80 -2.86 4.65
C LEU A 83 -2.57 -2.20 4.06
N SER A 84 -1.38 -2.43 4.63
CA SER A 84 -0.11 -1.92 4.08
C SER A 84 0.15 -2.47 2.67
N GLN A 85 -0.18 -3.74 2.38
CA GLN A 85 -0.02 -4.33 1.04
C GLN A 85 -0.97 -3.75 0.00
N ASN A 86 -2.07 -3.13 0.45
CA ASN A 86 -3.11 -2.57 -0.41
C ASN A 86 -3.14 -1.03 -0.39
N ASP A 87 -2.21 -0.39 0.32
CA ASP A 87 -2.14 1.06 0.47
C ASP A 87 -1.24 1.71 -0.58
N PHE A 88 -1.78 2.66 -1.31
CA PHE A 88 -1.10 3.39 -2.38
C PHE A 88 0.15 4.10 -1.88
N TRP A 89 0.05 4.89 -0.81
CA TRP A 89 1.15 5.73 -0.34
C TRP A 89 2.30 4.88 0.19
N ILE A 90 1.99 3.87 1.01
CA ILE A 90 2.99 2.95 1.56
C ILE A 90 3.77 2.26 0.44
N ASN A 91 3.06 1.79 -0.59
CA ASN A 91 3.69 1.06 -1.71
C ASN A 91 4.17 1.95 -2.85
N PHE A 92 3.99 3.28 -2.76
CA PHE A 92 4.38 4.19 -3.82
C PHE A 92 5.90 4.13 -4.05
N THR A 93 6.31 3.68 -5.23
CA THR A 93 7.71 3.64 -5.63
C THR A 93 8.06 4.88 -6.41
N VAL A 94 9.16 5.53 -6.04
CA VAL A 94 9.63 6.72 -6.75
C VAL A 94 10.61 6.27 -7.82
N ASP A 95 10.12 6.16 -9.04
CA ASP A 95 10.95 6.03 -10.23
C ASP A 95 11.08 7.43 -10.85
N PHE A 96 11.97 8.24 -10.28
CA PHE A 96 12.17 9.60 -10.75
C PHE A 96 12.65 9.57 -12.20
N PRO A 97 12.02 10.38 -13.08
CA PRO A 97 12.38 10.35 -14.46
C PRO A 97 13.81 10.86 -14.63
N LYS A 98 14.61 10.12 -15.41
CA LYS A 98 16.03 10.43 -15.67
C LYS A 98 16.24 11.70 -16.49
N ASP A 99 15.16 12.25 -17.07
CA ASP A 99 15.14 13.37 -18.01
C ASP A 99 14.85 14.72 -17.35
N GLU A 100 15.03 14.83 -16.04
CA GLU A 100 14.85 16.05 -15.23
C GLU A 100 13.41 16.62 -15.18
N ASN A 101 12.39 15.95 -15.74
CA ASN A 101 11.02 16.46 -15.74
C ASN A 101 10.27 16.18 -14.42
N LEU A 102 10.78 16.74 -13.31
CA LEU A 102 10.15 16.62 -11.99
C LEU A 102 8.74 17.23 -11.97
N LYS A 103 8.51 18.33 -12.69
CA LYS A 103 7.19 18.96 -12.77
C LYS A 103 6.14 18.03 -13.37
N GLY A 104 6.44 17.40 -14.51
CA GLY A 104 5.57 16.41 -15.14
C GLY A 104 5.33 15.19 -14.25
N PHE A 105 6.37 14.75 -13.53
CA PHE A 105 6.26 13.67 -12.54
C PHE A 105 5.27 14.01 -11.41
N ILE A 106 5.36 15.20 -10.82
CA ILE A 106 4.48 15.62 -9.71
C ILE A 106 3.02 15.71 -10.18
N LYS A 107 2.77 16.26 -11.37
CA LYS A 107 1.44 16.29 -11.98
C LYS A 107 0.88 14.88 -12.16
N LYS A 108 1.68 13.99 -12.76
CA LYS A 108 1.30 12.59 -12.97
C LYS A 108 1.00 11.90 -11.63
N MET A 109 1.81 12.13 -10.60
CA MET A 109 1.61 11.56 -9.27
C MET A 109 0.23 11.91 -8.68
N PHE A 110 -0.21 13.17 -8.77
CA PHE A 110 -1.54 13.56 -8.26
C PHE A 110 -2.68 13.05 -9.15
N ARG A 111 -2.48 13.00 -10.48
CA ARG A 111 -3.46 12.39 -11.41
C ARG A 111 -3.63 10.89 -11.15
N ASP A 112 -2.53 10.17 -10.98
CA ASP A 112 -2.52 8.76 -10.59
C ASP A 112 -3.24 8.58 -9.24
N ARG A 113 -3.01 9.48 -8.26
CA ARG A 113 -3.69 9.44 -6.96
C ARG A 113 -5.21 9.60 -7.10
N ILE A 114 -5.68 10.55 -7.91
CA ILE A 114 -7.11 10.72 -8.21
C ILE A 114 -7.67 9.42 -8.80
N HIS A 115 -7.02 8.89 -9.84
CA HIS A 115 -7.49 7.70 -10.53
C HIS A 115 -7.52 6.47 -9.61
N GLN A 116 -6.46 6.24 -8.84
CA GLN A 116 -6.36 5.11 -7.91
C GLN A 116 -7.42 5.19 -6.82
N LEU A 117 -7.55 6.33 -6.14
CA LEU A 117 -8.49 6.45 -5.03
C LEU A 117 -9.95 6.36 -5.50
N ARG A 118 -10.30 6.92 -6.67
CA ARG A 118 -11.66 6.82 -7.25
C ARG A 118 -12.06 5.38 -7.56
N ASN A 119 -11.11 4.56 -8.01
CA ASN A 119 -11.36 3.19 -8.45
C ASN A 119 -11.09 2.14 -7.35
N ASN A 120 -10.62 2.54 -6.17
CA ASN A 120 -10.30 1.64 -5.08
C ASN A 120 -11.29 1.82 -3.91
N LYS A 121 -12.35 1.02 -3.90
CA LYS A 121 -13.36 1.03 -2.83
C LYS A 121 -12.80 0.63 -1.47
N LEU A 122 -11.82 -0.27 -1.41
CA LEU A 122 -11.17 -0.64 -0.15
C LEU A 122 -10.44 0.56 0.47
N GLU A 123 -9.71 1.34 -0.33
CA GLU A 123 -9.06 2.55 0.17
C GLU A 123 -10.07 3.62 0.60
N GLN A 124 -11.16 3.83 -0.14
CA GLN A 124 -12.19 4.78 0.27
C GLN A 124 -12.78 4.41 1.64
N GLU A 125 -13.11 3.14 1.84
CA GLU A 125 -13.60 2.64 3.13
C GLU A 125 -12.55 2.75 4.24
N LEU A 126 -11.27 2.48 3.94
CA LEU A 126 -10.16 2.65 4.89
C LEU A 126 -10.05 4.11 5.37
N TYR A 127 -10.13 5.07 4.44
CA TYR A 127 -10.09 6.49 4.78
C TYR A 127 -11.31 6.92 5.62
N ARG A 128 -12.51 6.41 5.34
CA ARG A 128 -13.70 6.67 6.17
C ARG A 128 -13.57 6.06 7.57
N TRP A 129 -13.09 4.82 7.63
CA TRP A 129 -12.85 4.13 8.88
C TRP A 129 -11.83 4.88 9.76
N GLU A 130 -10.76 5.38 9.16
CA GLU A 130 -9.74 6.19 9.84
C GLU A 130 -10.28 7.48 10.48
N LEU A 131 -11.32 8.09 9.90
CA LEU A 131 -11.94 9.31 10.44
C LEU A 131 -12.90 9.04 11.61
N THR A 132 -13.37 7.80 11.76
CA THR A 132 -14.38 7.41 12.75
C THR A 132 -13.79 6.56 13.87
N SER A 133 -12.61 5.97 13.65
CA SER A 133 -12.00 4.98 14.54
C SER A 133 -10.70 5.47 15.18
N HIS A 134 -10.53 5.14 16.45
CA HIS A 134 -9.33 5.43 17.24
C HIS A 134 -8.78 4.11 17.80
N ASN A 135 -7.91 3.44 17.05
CA ASN A 135 -7.32 2.16 17.43
C ASN A 135 -5.86 2.02 16.95
N SER A 136 -5.19 1.00 17.48
CA SER A 136 -3.77 0.68 17.22
C SER A 136 -3.47 0.40 15.75
N VAL A 137 -4.43 -0.12 14.97
CA VAL A 137 -4.25 -0.41 13.53
C VAL A 137 -4.11 0.90 12.76
N ILE A 138 -5.01 1.85 13.00
CA ILE A 138 -4.98 3.18 12.37
C ILE A 138 -3.71 3.93 12.75
N GLU A 139 -3.32 3.93 14.04
CA GLU A 139 -2.08 4.57 14.48
C GLU A 139 -0.86 4.03 13.73
N LYS A 140 -0.73 2.70 13.61
CA LYS A 140 0.37 2.06 12.88
C LYS A 140 0.36 2.40 11.39
N LEU A 141 -0.80 2.47 10.75
CA LEU A 141 -0.91 2.86 9.34
C LEU A 141 -0.51 4.31 9.12
N ARG A 142 -0.96 5.23 9.99
CA ARG A 142 -0.57 6.64 9.95
C ARG A 142 0.94 6.80 10.06
N LEU A 143 1.59 6.10 10.99
CA LEU A 143 3.04 6.14 11.13
C LEU A 143 3.78 5.66 9.86
N LYS A 144 3.29 4.60 9.21
CA LYS A 144 3.87 4.11 7.95
C LYS A 144 3.71 5.11 6.80
N ARG A 145 2.50 5.67 6.65
CA ARG A 145 2.21 6.69 5.64
C ARG A 145 3.02 7.96 5.88
N GLU A 146 3.15 8.41 7.13
CA GLU A 146 3.93 9.59 7.50
C GLU A 146 5.41 9.42 7.17
N ALA A 147 6.02 8.29 7.56
CA ALA A 147 7.42 8.00 7.24
C ALA A 147 7.69 8.03 5.72
N LYS A 148 6.74 7.49 4.96
CA LYS A 148 6.80 7.49 3.49
C LYS A 148 6.57 8.87 2.89
N GLY A 149 5.61 9.63 3.42
CA GLY A 149 5.30 11.00 3.03
C GLY A 149 6.49 11.94 3.26
N ILE A 150 7.11 11.89 4.44
CA ILE A 150 8.34 12.64 4.74
C ILE A 150 9.44 12.31 3.72
N THR A 151 9.63 11.02 3.41
CA THR A 151 10.62 10.60 2.40
C THR A 151 10.35 11.26 1.04
N LEU A 152 9.10 11.23 0.57
CA LEU A 152 8.71 11.85 -0.70
C LEU A 152 8.91 13.36 -0.69
N ILE A 153 8.50 14.02 0.39
CA ILE A 153 8.64 15.46 0.60
C ILE A 153 10.12 15.85 0.55
N THR A 154 11.00 15.14 1.26
CA THR A 154 12.44 15.41 1.25
C THR A 154 13.03 15.28 -0.15
N ILE A 155 12.66 14.24 -0.90
CA ILE A 155 13.23 14.06 -2.24
C ILE A 155 12.71 15.13 -3.21
N VAL A 156 11.40 15.42 -3.20
CA VAL A 156 10.81 16.47 -4.04
C VAL A 156 11.44 17.83 -3.72
N SER A 157 11.62 18.16 -2.44
CA SER A 157 12.30 19.38 -1.99
C SER A 157 13.73 19.48 -2.53
N GLN A 158 14.51 18.41 -2.45
CA GLN A 158 15.89 18.39 -2.95
C GLN A 158 15.96 18.59 -4.46
N LEU A 159 15.08 17.93 -5.21
CA LEU A 159 15.09 17.97 -6.67
C LEU A 159 14.51 19.29 -7.22
N SER A 160 13.46 19.83 -6.59
CA SER A 160 12.87 21.12 -7.00
C SER A 160 13.65 22.32 -6.47
N LYS A 161 14.49 22.12 -5.44
CA LYS A 161 15.20 23.17 -4.69
C LYS A 161 14.28 24.13 -3.91
N HIS A 162 13.04 23.74 -3.67
CA HIS A 162 12.12 24.47 -2.79
C HIS A 162 12.27 24.03 -1.33
N PRO A 163 11.99 24.92 -0.35
CA PRO A 163 12.00 24.57 1.06
C PRO A 163 11.10 23.38 1.39
N GLN A 164 11.56 22.50 2.29
CA GLN A 164 10.82 21.29 2.65
C GLN A 164 9.45 21.59 3.27
N GLU A 165 9.36 22.64 4.09
CA GLU A 165 8.10 23.07 4.73
C GLU A 165 7.05 23.52 3.70
N GLU A 166 7.49 24.20 2.64
CA GLU A 166 6.62 24.63 1.53
C GLU A 166 6.10 23.44 0.74
N VAL A 167 7.00 22.51 0.37
CA VAL A 167 6.65 21.26 -0.33
C VAL A 167 5.65 20.45 0.50
N ALA A 168 5.90 20.33 1.81
CA ALA A 168 5.04 19.61 2.74
C ALA A 168 3.63 20.23 2.80
N ALA A 169 3.53 21.56 2.91
CA ALA A 169 2.25 22.25 2.99
C ALA A 169 1.42 22.04 1.71
N ILE A 170 2.03 22.23 0.54
CA ILE A 170 1.33 22.07 -0.75
C ILE A 170 0.91 20.62 -0.97
N ALA A 171 1.81 19.65 -0.76
CA ALA A 171 1.49 18.24 -0.91
C ALA A 171 0.36 17.80 0.04
N THR A 172 0.36 18.30 1.27
CA THR A 172 -0.69 18.02 2.26
C THR A 172 -2.04 18.57 1.80
N LEU A 173 -2.10 19.83 1.37
CA LEU A 173 -3.35 20.44 0.90
C LEU A 173 -3.91 19.72 -0.33
N LEU A 174 -3.07 19.40 -1.31
CA LEU A 174 -3.50 18.72 -2.54
C LEU A 174 -3.96 17.29 -2.26
N SER A 175 -3.20 16.51 -1.49
CA SER A 175 -3.56 15.12 -1.16
C SER A 175 -4.81 15.04 -0.27
N ALA A 176 -4.98 15.95 0.68
CA ALA A 176 -6.17 16.06 1.51
C ALA A 176 -7.40 16.46 0.68
N ALA A 177 -7.26 17.44 -0.22
CA ALA A 177 -8.35 17.86 -1.10
C ALA A 177 -8.82 16.72 -2.02
N ILE A 178 -7.89 15.99 -2.65
CA ILE A 178 -8.23 14.81 -3.45
C ILE A 178 -8.99 13.79 -2.60
N SER A 179 -8.45 13.46 -1.42
CA SER A 179 -9.04 12.44 -0.55
C SER A 179 -10.46 12.84 -0.13
N TYR A 180 -10.64 14.07 0.35
CA TYR A 180 -11.94 14.60 0.75
C TYR A 180 -12.95 14.57 -0.40
N LEU A 181 -12.59 15.09 -1.58
CA LEU A 181 -13.50 15.15 -2.72
C LEU A 181 -13.91 13.75 -3.21
N VAL A 182 -12.99 12.77 -3.19
CA VAL A 182 -13.33 11.39 -3.58
C VAL A 182 -14.31 10.79 -2.57
N LEU A 183 -14.05 10.94 -1.27
CA LEU A 183 -14.94 10.41 -0.24
C LEU A 183 -16.32 11.08 -0.26
N LEU A 184 -16.35 12.39 -0.54
CA LEU A 184 -17.57 13.18 -0.65
C LEU A 184 -18.38 12.82 -1.89
N SER A 185 -17.72 12.43 -2.99
CA SER A 185 -18.38 12.18 -4.28
C SER A 185 -19.54 11.18 -4.17
N ASP A 186 -19.40 10.12 -3.35
CA ASP A 186 -20.46 9.12 -3.12
C ASP A 186 -21.77 9.74 -2.57
N ASN A 187 -21.70 10.90 -1.91
CA ASN A 187 -22.85 11.57 -1.27
C ASN A 187 -23.21 12.94 -1.91
N CYS A 188 -22.36 13.46 -2.78
CA CYS A 188 -22.54 14.79 -3.37
C CYS A 188 -22.06 14.79 -4.82
N SER A 189 -22.99 15.00 -5.74
CA SER A 189 -22.67 15.02 -7.17
C SER A 189 -21.99 16.31 -7.62
N MET A 190 -22.28 17.45 -6.99
CA MET A 190 -21.78 18.76 -7.41
C MET A 190 -21.03 19.46 -6.29
N TYR A 191 -19.82 19.92 -6.56
CA TYR A 191 -19.02 20.73 -5.62
C TYR A 191 -18.41 21.93 -6.33
N ASN A 192 -18.75 23.14 -5.91
CA ASN A 192 -18.31 24.40 -6.56
C ASN A 192 -18.58 24.43 -8.09
N GLY A 193 -19.66 23.80 -8.54
CA GLY A 193 -19.99 23.69 -9.97
C GLY A 193 -19.24 22.60 -10.74
N VAL A 194 -18.41 21.79 -10.07
CA VAL A 194 -17.75 20.62 -10.65
C VAL A 194 -18.58 19.36 -10.37
N ASP A 195 -18.83 18.58 -11.41
CA ASP A 195 -19.54 17.30 -11.32
C ASP A 195 -18.58 16.17 -10.89
N LEU A 196 -18.67 15.75 -9.63
CA LEU A 196 -17.87 14.70 -9.01
C LEU A 196 -18.27 13.28 -9.45
N GLN A 197 -19.37 13.12 -10.20
CA GLN A 197 -19.82 11.84 -10.75
C GLN A 197 -19.35 11.61 -12.20
N SER A 198 -18.71 12.61 -12.82
CA SER A 198 -18.27 12.55 -14.21
C SER A 198 -16.74 12.56 -14.34
N ASP A 199 -16.21 11.83 -15.32
CA ASP A 199 -14.78 11.91 -15.64
C ASP A 199 -14.36 13.31 -16.09
N LYS A 200 -15.27 14.07 -16.72
CA LYS A 200 -15.04 15.47 -17.09
C LYS A 200 -14.78 16.36 -15.87
N GLY A 201 -15.55 16.20 -14.79
CA GLY A 201 -15.35 16.99 -13.58
C GLY A 201 -14.04 16.63 -12.87
N TRP A 202 -13.67 15.34 -12.86
CA TRP A 202 -12.37 14.93 -12.33
C TRP A 202 -11.19 15.39 -13.18
N GLU A 203 -11.33 15.44 -14.50
CA GLU A 203 -10.33 16.03 -15.38
C GLU A 203 -10.19 17.55 -15.15
N GLN A 204 -11.30 18.24 -14.86
CA GLN A 204 -11.27 19.65 -14.47
C GLN A 204 -10.51 19.87 -13.16
N LEU A 205 -10.71 19.03 -12.14
CA LEU A 205 -9.95 19.08 -10.89
C LEU A 205 -8.47 18.78 -11.12
N ALA A 206 -8.15 17.77 -11.93
CA ALA A 206 -6.78 17.43 -12.28
C ALA A 206 -6.06 18.57 -13.00
N CYS A 207 -6.72 19.22 -13.96
CA CYS A 207 -6.19 20.43 -14.61
C CYS A 207 -5.95 21.58 -13.61
N GLY A 208 -6.85 21.74 -12.62
CA GLY A 208 -6.66 22.73 -11.55
C GLY A 208 -5.43 22.44 -10.69
N ILE A 209 -5.20 21.17 -10.34
CA ILE A 209 -3.99 20.74 -9.63
C ILE A 209 -2.74 20.96 -10.50
N ASP A 210 -2.80 20.64 -11.79
CA ASP A 210 -1.69 20.87 -12.71
C ASP A 210 -1.30 22.35 -12.78
N LEU A 211 -2.28 23.25 -12.77
CA LEU A 211 -2.05 24.70 -12.74
C LEU A 211 -1.37 25.14 -11.43
N LEU A 212 -1.79 24.59 -10.29
CA LEU A 212 -1.15 24.89 -9.00
C LEU A 212 0.30 24.39 -8.97
N VAL A 213 0.55 23.19 -9.48
CA VAL A 213 1.90 22.64 -9.61
C VAL A 213 2.75 23.48 -10.55
N ASP A 214 2.22 23.93 -11.69
CA ASP A 214 2.94 24.84 -12.60
C ASP A 214 3.33 26.15 -11.93
N LYS A 215 2.42 26.74 -11.14
CA LYS A 215 2.68 28.00 -10.45
C LYS A 215 3.66 27.87 -9.30
N TRP A 216 3.64 26.74 -8.60
CA TRP A 216 4.56 26.48 -7.51
C TRP A 216 5.98 26.19 -8.01
N TYR A 217 6.11 25.48 -9.14
CA TYR A 217 7.40 25.02 -9.66
C TYR A 217 8.18 26.11 -10.41
N ASN A 218 7.50 27.09 -10.99
CA ASN A 218 8.12 28.19 -11.74
C ASN A 218 8.41 29.39 -10.84
#